data_AF-A0A930PYZ5-F1
#
_entry.id   AF-A0A930PYZ5-F1
#
_cell.length_a   1.000
_cell.length_b   1.000
_cell.length_c   1.000
_cell.angle_alpha   90.00
_cell.angle_beta   90.00
_cell.angle_gamma   90.00
#
_symmetry.space_group_name_H-M   'P 1'
#
loop_
_entity.id
_entity.type
_entity.pdbx_description
1 polymer ?
#
loop_
_entity_poly.entity_id
_entity_poly.type
_entity_poly.pdbx_seq_one_letter_code
_entity_poly.pdbx_strand_id
1 'polypeptide(L)' 'GGERTLMTAQLRQRIKERDNYTCQNPGCGNSIMRERILILEVVHKVPLSEGGNNEPDNLQTLCWRCVRGRNLRLA' A
#
# COMPACT_ATOMS: atom_id res chain seq x y z
N GLY A 1 -22.09 14.19 2.74
CA GLY A 1 -22.06 12.95 1.95
C GLY A 1 -20.61 12.56 1.79
N GLY A 2 -20.15 11.55 2.52
CA GLY A 2 -18.77 11.09 2.43
C GLY A 2 -18.72 9.92 1.46
N GLU A 3 -18.51 10.20 0.19
CA GLU A 3 -18.26 9.15 -0.79
C GLU A 3 -16.96 8.45 -0.41
N ARG A 4 -17.08 7.20 0.02
CA ARG A 4 -15.92 6.32 0.18
C ARG A 4 -15.40 6.05 -1.23
N THR A 5 -14.42 6.83 -1.70
CA THR A 5 -13.74 6.59 -2.98
C THR A 5 -13.36 5.11 -3.07
N LEU A 6 -13.82 4.36 -4.06
CA LEU A 6 -13.52 2.94 -4.13
C LEU A 6 -12.02 2.72 -4.41
N MET A 7 -11.46 1.63 -3.87
CA MET A 7 -10.10 1.17 -4.16
C MET A 7 -10.02 0.51 -5.54
N THR A 8 -10.14 1.34 -6.58
CA THR A 8 -10.14 0.88 -7.98
C THR A 8 -8.77 0.38 -8.42
N ALA A 9 -8.74 -0.43 -9.49
CA ALA A 9 -7.49 -0.87 -10.10
C ALA A 9 -6.63 0.32 -10.58
N GLN A 10 -7.27 1.35 -11.14
CA GLN A 10 -6.59 2.59 -11.56
C GLN A 10 -5.95 3.33 -10.38
N LEU A 11 -6.65 3.44 -9.25
CA LEU A 11 -6.08 4.03 -8.05
C LEU A 11 -4.86 3.23 -7.57
N ARG A 12 -4.97 1.90 -7.49
CA ARG A 12 -3.83 1.04 -7.10
C ARG A 12 -2.63 1.23 -8.01
N GLN A 13 -2.87 1.32 -9.32
CA GLN A 13 -1.81 1.53 -10.30
C GLN A 13 -1.13 2.89 -10.11
N ARG A 14 -1.90 3.97 -9.93
CA ARG A 14 -1.37 5.31 -9.63
C ARG A 14 -0.52 5.35 -8.37
N ILE A 15 -0.91 4.63 -7.31
CA ILE A 15 -0.11 4.56 -6.07
C ILE A 15 1.20 3.80 -6.28
N LYS A 16 1.17 2.70 -7.05
CA LYS A 16 2.39 1.95 -7.39
C LYS A 16 3.36 2.78 -8.22
N GLU A 17 2.86 3.55 -9.18
CA GLU A 17 3.66 4.48 -10.00
C GLU A 17 4.26 5.60 -9.15
N ARG A 18 3.47 6.26 -8.30
CA ARG A 18 3.95 7.28 -7.35
C ARG A 18 5.10 6.75 -6.49
N ASP A 19 4.95 5.52 -6.01
CA ASP A 19 5.92 4.87 -5.13
C ASP A 19 7.08 4.20 -5.91
N ASN A 20 7.20 4.46 -7.22
CA ASN A 20 8.22 3.89 -8.11
C ASN A 20 8.32 2.36 -8.00
N TYR A 21 7.18 1.68 -7.87
CA TYR A 21 7.10 0.23 -7.67
C TYR A 21 8.06 -0.27 -6.57
N THR A 22 8.14 0.50 -5.48
CA THR A 22 9.05 0.27 -4.36
C THR A 22 8.28 0.23 -3.05
N CYS A 23 8.62 -0.71 -2.18
CA CYS A 23 8.04 -0.86 -0.86
C CYS A 23 8.36 0.36 0.01
N GLN A 24 7.31 1.01 0.51
CA GLN A 24 7.37 2.21 1.34
C GLN A 24 7.47 1.93 2.84
N ASN A 25 7.52 0.65 3.25
CA ASN A 25 7.73 0.32 4.66
C ASN A 25 9.13 0.79 5.11
N PRO A 26 9.25 1.56 6.21
CA PRO A 26 10.53 1.99 6.72
C PRO A 26 11.49 0.80 6.92
N GLY A 27 12.71 0.93 6.39
CA GLY A 27 13.74 -0.12 6.46
C GLY A 27 13.64 -1.25 5.42
N CYS A 28 12.65 -1.25 4.51
CA CYS A 28 12.56 -2.25 3.45
C CYS A 28 13.12 -1.75 2.11
N GLY A 29 12.42 -0.84 1.42
CA GLY A 29 12.85 -0.29 0.14
C GLY A 29 13.03 -1.31 -1.00
N ASN A 30 12.48 -2.54 -0.88
CA ASN A 30 12.55 -3.53 -1.96
C ASN A 30 11.67 -3.09 -3.14
N SER A 31 12.12 -3.33 -4.37
CA SER A 31 11.44 -2.89 -5.58
C SER A 31 11.49 -3.95 -6.68
N ILE A 32 10.61 -3.84 -7.66
CA ILE A 32 10.59 -4.76 -8.80
C ILE A 32 11.87 -4.73 -9.63
N MET A 33 12.66 -3.64 -9.51
CA MET A 33 13.97 -3.50 -10.16
C MET A 33 15.02 -4.39 -9.50
N ARG A 34 14.88 -4.71 -8.21
CA ARG A 34 15.77 -5.60 -7.46
C ARG A 34 15.30 -7.05 -7.48
N GLU A 35 13.99 -7.27 -7.41
CA GLU A 35 13.37 -8.59 -7.38
C GLU A 35 12.20 -8.64 -8.37
N ARG A 36 12.39 -9.27 -9.53
CA ARG A 36 11.38 -9.29 -10.63
C ARG A 36 10.05 -9.92 -10.23
N ILE A 37 10.05 -10.86 -9.28
CA ILE A 37 8.85 -11.60 -8.83
C ILE A 37 8.29 -10.97 -7.54
N LEU A 38 8.66 -9.73 -7.23
CA LEU A 38 8.18 -9.04 -6.05
C LEU A 38 6.70 -8.68 -6.17
N ILE A 39 5.88 -9.30 -5.31
CA ILE A 39 4.47 -8.94 -5.18
C ILE A 39 4.36 -7.67 -4.32
N LEU A 40 3.74 -6.64 -4.91
CA LEU A 40 3.45 -5.36 -4.29
C LEU A 40 1.94 -5.15 -4.14
N GLU A 41 1.51 -4.74 -2.96
CA GLU A 41 0.13 -4.42 -2.64
C GLU A 41 0.01 -2.96 -2.19
N VAL A 42 -1.16 -2.38 -2.43
CA VAL A 42 -1.52 -1.04 -1.95
C VAL A 42 -2.37 -1.19 -0.70
N VAL A 43 -1.88 -0.63 0.41
CA VAL A 43 -2.51 -0.70 1.72
C VAL A 43 -2.74 0.69 2.31
N HIS A 44 -3.65 0.78 3.28
CA HIS A 44 -3.86 2.00 4.06
C HIS A 44 -2.77 2.22 5.11
N LYS A 45 -2.33 3.48 5.30
CA LYS A 45 -1.50 3.93 6.42
C LYS A 45 -2.30 3.91 7.72
N VAL A 46 -3.48 4.53 7.71
CA VAL A 46 -4.47 4.50 8.79
C VAL A 46 -5.60 3.55 8.37
N PRO A 47 -5.93 2.52 9.18
CA PRO A 47 -7.04 1.61 8.89
C PRO A 47 -8.38 2.34 8.69
N LEU A 48 -9.25 1.80 7.85
CA LEU A 48 -10.60 2.36 7.65
C LEU A 48 -11.42 2.38 8.96
N SER A 49 -11.18 1.41 9.86
CA SER A 49 -11.79 1.34 11.19
C SER A 49 -11.35 2.48 12.13
N GLU A 50 -10.21 3.10 11.85
CA GLU A 50 -9.60 4.18 12.65
C GLU A 50 -9.75 5.55 11.96
N GLY A 51 -10.66 5.66 10.99
CA GLY A 51 -10.91 6.91 10.27
C GLY A 51 -10.05 7.12 9.01
N GLY A 52 -9.31 6.09 8.58
CA GLY A 52 -8.63 6.10 7.29
C GLY A 52 -9.60 6.20 6.10
N ASN A 53 -9.08 6.64 4.96
CA ASN A 53 -9.82 6.79 3.70
C ASN A 53 -9.02 6.23 2.51
N ASN A 54 -9.61 6.30 1.31
CA ASN A 54 -8.98 5.85 0.07
C ASN A 54 -8.28 7.00 -0.69
N GLU A 55 -7.98 8.11 -0.01
CA GLU A 55 -7.21 9.20 -0.61
C GLU A 55 -5.75 8.79 -0.77
N PRO A 56 -5.08 9.16 -1.88
CA PRO A 56 -3.70 8.76 -2.16
C PRO A 56 -2.74 8.94 -0.99
N ASP A 57 -2.91 10.00 -0.19
CA ASP A 57 -2.05 10.31 0.94
C ASP A 57 -2.15 9.29 2.08
N ASN A 58 -3.31 8.64 2.24
CA ASN A 58 -3.49 7.54 3.19
C ASN A 58 -3.04 6.19 2.61
N LEU A 59 -2.60 6.12 1.35
CA LEU A 59 -2.23 4.87 0.69
C LEU A 59 -0.73 4.75 0.53
N GLN A 60 -0.24 3.51 0.55
CA GLN A 60 1.17 3.20 0.31
C GLN A 60 1.34 1.83 -0.33
N THR A 61 2.38 1.69 -1.14
CA THR A 61 2.82 0.42 -1.73
C THR A 61 3.72 -0.34 -0.74
N LEU A 62 3.38 -1.59 -0.43
CA LEU A 62 4.20 -2.49 0.37
C LEU A 62 4.50 -3.80 -0.37
N CYS A 63 5.63 -4.43 -0.07
CA CYS A 63 5.88 -5.81 -0.49
C CYS A 63 5.12 -6.81 0.36
N TRP A 64 4.85 -8.00 -0.19
CA TRP A 64 4.11 -9.08 0.49
C TRP A 64 4.64 -9.41 1.90
N ARG A 65 5.96 -9.31 2.11
CA ARG A 65 6.61 -9.54 3.42
C ARG A 65 6.18 -8.49 4.44
N CYS A 66 6.18 -7.22 4.06
CA CYS A 66 5.79 -6.10 4.93
C CYS A 66 4.28 -6.06 5.17
N VAL A 67 3.47 -6.39 4.17
CA VAL A 67 2.00 -6.52 4.33
C VAL A 67 1.69 -7.60 5.36
N ARG A 68 2.26 -8.80 5.20
CA ARG A 68 2.07 -9.91 6.15
C ARG A 68 2.51 -9.53 7.56
N GLY A 69 3.64 -8.85 7.71
CA GLY A 69 4.12 -8.37 9.00
C GLY A 69 3.21 -7.34 9.67
N ARG A 70 2.52 -6.49 8.90
CA ARG A 70 1.54 -5.53 9.43
C ARG A 70 0.29 -6.23 9.96
N ASN A 71 -0.21 -7.23 9.24
CA ASN A 71 -1.39 -7.98 9.65
C ASN A 71 -1.16 -8.77 10.95
N LEU A 72 0.07 -9.22 11.20
CA LEU A 72 0.44 -9.88 12.46
C LEU A 72 0.47 -8.94 13.68
N ARG A 73 0.53 -7.62 13.49
CA ARG A 73 0.50 -6.63 14.60
C ARG A 73 -0.93 -6.19 14.94
N LEU A 74 -1.89 -6.54 14.10
CA LEU A 74 -3.31 -6.21 14.24
C LEU A 74 -4.16 -7.42 14.66
N ALA A 75 -3.51 -8.55 14.94
CA ALA A 75 -4.12 -9.81 15.41
C ALA A 75 -3.74 -10.08 16.87
#